data_AF-Q74IM2-F1
#
_entry.id   AF-Q74IM2-F1
#
_cell.length_a   1.000
_cell.length_b   1.000
_cell.length_c   1.000
_cell.angle_alpha   90.00
_cell.angle_beta   90.00
_cell.angle_gamma   90.00
#
_symmetry.space_group_name_H-M   'P 1'
#
loop_
_entity.id
_entity.type
_entity.pdbx_description
1 polymer ?
#
loop_
_entity_poly.entity_id
_entity_poly.type
_entity_poly.pdbx_seq_one_letter_code
_entity_poly.pdbx_strand_id
1 'polypeptide(L)'
;MAIKKNNFEEQLNELQEIVNKLESGNVPLEDALSEFQAGVKLSRELEKKLNDAEQTVAKLVDKDGNEKALDPQNASAPEEE
;
A
#
# COMPACT_ATOMS: atom_id res chain seq x y z
N MET A 1 -6.96 11.26 8.81
CA MET A 1 -6.65 11.86 7.49
C MET A 1 -7.03 10.83 6.45
N ALA A 2 -7.83 11.20 5.43
CA ALA A 2 -8.13 10.29 4.33
C ALA A 2 -6.82 9.77 3.74
N ILE A 3 -6.73 8.45 3.49
CA ILE A 3 -5.71 7.91 2.61
C ILE A 3 -5.80 8.74 1.34
N LYS A 4 -4.84 9.64 1.10
CA LYS A 4 -4.84 10.44 -0.11
C LYS A 4 -4.65 9.42 -1.22
N LYS A 5 -5.72 9.15 -1.97
CA LYS A 5 -5.73 8.21 -3.10
C LYS A 5 -4.51 8.40 -3.99
N ASN A 6 -4.12 9.66 -4.21
CA ASN A 6 -2.91 10.04 -4.93
C ASN A 6 -1.64 9.37 -4.37
N ASN A 7 -1.46 9.24 -3.06
CA ASN A 7 -0.26 8.67 -2.46
C ASN A 7 -0.12 7.15 -2.72
N PHE A 8 -1.22 6.40 -2.69
CA PHE A 8 -1.16 4.96 -3.01
C PHE A 8 -0.87 4.74 -4.50
N GLU A 9 -1.57 5.48 -5.37
CA GLU A 9 -1.36 5.39 -6.82
C GLU A 9 0.04 5.87 -7.23
N GLU A 10 0.56 6.92 -6.59
CA GLU A 10 1.94 7.40 -6.78
C GLU A 10 2.97 6.32 -6.40
N GLN A 11 2.83 5.71 -5.21
CA GLN A 11 3.72 4.64 -4.77
C GLN A 11 3.61 3.38 -5.65
N LEU A 12 2.42 3.06 -6.12
CA LEU A 12 2.23 1.94 -7.04
C LEU A 12 2.94 2.21 -8.38
N ASN A 13 2.85 3.44 -8.89
CA ASN A 13 3.58 3.84 -10.10
C ASN A 13 5.10 3.79 -9.89
N GLU A 14 5.61 4.26 -8.75
CA GLU A 14 7.03 4.15 -8.40
C GLU A 14 7.49 2.68 -8.36
N LEU A 15 6.69 1.78 -7.78
CA LEU A 15 6.98 0.35 -7.81
C LEU A 15 7.03 -0.20 -9.24
N GLN A 16 6.09 0.22 -10.09
CA GLN A 16 6.06 -0.17 -11.50
C GLN A 16 7.32 0.30 -12.25
N GLU A 17 7.78 1.52 -11.99
CA GLU A 17 9.01 2.05 -12.57
C GLU A 17 10.25 1.25 -12.14
N ILE A 18 10.34 0.90 -10.86
CA ILE A 18 11.42 0.04 -10.32
C ILE A 18 11.42 -1.32 -11.05
N VAL A 19 10.26 -1.96 -11.18
CA VAL A 19 10.13 -3.25 -11.89
C VAL A 19 10.58 -3.11 -13.34
N ASN A 20 10.08 -2.11 -14.07
CA ASN A 20 10.46 -1.87 -15.46
C ASN A 20 11.97 -1.64 -15.62
N LYS A 21 12.58 -0.90 -14.67
CA LYS A 21 14.03 -0.64 -14.67
C LYS A 21 14.81 -1.94 -14.48
N LEU A 22 14.42 -2.78 -13.52
CA LEU A 22 15.05 -4.08 -13.26
C LEU A 22 14.89 -5.04 -14.45
N GLU A 23 13.71 -5.10 -15.06
CA GLU A 23 13.43 -5.96 -16.23
C GLU A 23 14.22 -5.55 -17.47
N SER A 24 14.56 -4.26 -17.60
CA SER A 24 15.36 -3.78 -18.74
C SER A 24 16.76 -4.39 -18.80
N GLY A 25 17.30 -4.86 -17.67
CA GLY A 25 18.64 -5.46 -17.58
C GLY A 25 19.81 -4.51 -17.84
N ASN A 26 19.54 -3.22 -18.11
CA ASN A 26 20.57 -2.22 -18.45
C ASN A 26 21.09 -1.47 -17.21
N VAL A 27 20.92 -2.04 -16.03
CA VAL A 27 21.23 -1.43 -14.74
C VAL A 27 22.45 -2.13 -14.15
N PRO A 28 23.49 -1.40 -13.70
CA PRO A 28 24.61 -2.01 -12.98
C PRO A 28 24.13 -2.87 -11.81
N LEU A 29 24.83 -3.95 -11.49
CA LEU A 29 24.39 -4.91 -10.46
C LEU A 29 24.15 -4.23 -9.09
N GLU A 30 25.01 -3.30 -8.70
CA GLU A 30 24.92 -2.57 -7.42
C GLU A 30 23.66 -1.71 -7.36
N ASP A 31 23.35 -1.03 -8.47
CA ASP A 31 22.12 -0.25 -8.62
C ASP A 31 20.90 -1.18 -8.66
N ALA A 32 20.96 -2.30 -9.39
CA ALA A 32 19.87 -3.28 -9.44
C ALA A 32 19.54 -3.87 -8.06
N LEU A 33 20.55 -4.13 -7.22
CA LEU A 33 20.34 -4.57 -5.85
C LEU A 33 19.67 -3.49 -5.00
N SER A 34 20.05 -2.23 -5.19
CA SER A 34 19.46 -1.09 -4.48
C SER A 34 18.00 -0.88 -4.88
N GLU A 35 17.71 -0.90 -6.19
CA GLU A 35 16.36 -0.82 -6.76
C GLU A 35 15.49 -1.99 -6.26
N PHE A 36 16.03 -3.21 -6.23
CA PHE A 36 15.31 -4.37 -5.71
C PHE A 36 14.94 -4.19 -4.23
N GLN A 37 15.87 -3.72 -3.39
CA GLN A 37 15.59 -3.44 -1.98
C GLN A 37 14.51 -2.38 -1.81
N ALA A 38 14.58 -1.30 -2.59
CA ALA A 38 13.56 -0.26 -2.61
C ALA A 38 12.19 -0.81 -3.02
N GLY A 39 12.14 -1.59 -4.10
CA GLY A 39 10.92 -2.23 -4.59
C GLY A 39 10.28 -3.18 -3.58
N VAL A 40 11.09 -4.01 -2.89
CA VAL A 40 10.58 -4.91 -1.83
C VAL A 40 10.00 -4.12 -0.66
N LYS A 41 10.66 -3.03 -0.24
CA LYS A 41 10.15 -2.18 0.83
C LYS A 41 8.82 -1.53 0.42
N LEU A 42 8.76 -0.93 -0.76
CA LEU A 42 7.58 -0.27 -1.29
C LEU A 42 6.40 -1.23 -1.47
N SER A 43 6.67 -2.44 -1.97
CA SER A 43 5.65 -3.50 -2.08
C SER A 43 5.03 -3.86 -0.72
N ARG A 44 5.83 -3.95 0.34
CA ARG A 44 5.33 -4.25 1.70
C ARG A 44 4.49 -3.11 2.27
N GLU A 45 4.88 -1.86 2.01
CA GLU A 45 4.10 -0.70 2.42
C GLU A 45 2.74 -0.63 1.72
N LEU A 46 2.70 -0.91 0.41
CA LEU A 46 1.46 -0.98 -0.36
C LEU A 46 0.55 -2.12 0.13
N GLU A 47 1.12 -3.31 0.38
CA GLU A 47 0.39 -4.44 0.96
C GLU A 47 -0.22 -4.08 2.32
N LYS A 48 0.54 -3.43 3.21
CA LYS A 48 0.04 -2.96 4.50
C LYS A 48 -1.14 -2.00 4.33
N LYS A 49 -1.03 -1.01 3.42
CA LYS A 49 -2.11 -0.06 3.14
C LYS A 49 -3.38 -0.76 2.63
N LEU A 50 -3.23 -1.77 1.78
CA LEU A 50 -4.36 -2.56 1.29
C LEU A 50 -5.01 -3.35 2.42
N ASN A 51 -4.22 -3.99 3.28
CA ASN A 51 -4.73 -4.72 4.45
C ASN A 51 -5.49 -3.80 5.42
N ASP A 52 -4.96 -2.61 5.69
CA ASP A 52 -5.62 -1.63 6.57
C ASP A 52 -6.95 -1.14 5.97
N ALA A 53 -6.98 -0.94 4.65
CA ALA A 53 -8.20 -0.59 3.92
C ALA A 53 -9.23 -1.73 3.96
N GLU A 54 -8.80 -2.97 3.73
CA GLU A 54 -9.66 -4.16 3.81
C GLU A 54 -10.25 -4.33 5.22
N GLN A 55 -9.44 -4.18 6.27
CA GLN A 55 -9.93 -4.22 7.65
C GLN A 55 -10.94 -3.12 7.95
N THR A 56 -10.71 -1.92 7.42
CA THR A 56 -11.64 -0.80 7.57
C THR A 56 -12.98 -1.14 6.91
N VAL A 57 -12.98 -1.69 5.69
CA VAL A 57 -14.19 -2.13 5.00
C VAL A 57 -14.87 -3.27 5.76
N ALA A 58 -14.12 -4.27 6.24
CA ALA A 58 -14.66 -5.39 7.00
C ALA A 58 -15.31 -4.96 8.32
N LYS A 59 -14.84 -3.87 8.95
CA LYS A 59 -15.49 -3.30 10.14
C LYS A 59 -16.80 -2.56 9.83
N LEU A 60 -16.96 -2.11 8.59
CA LEU A 60 -18.15 -1.39 8.12
C LEU A 60 -19.23 -2.32 7.60
N VAL A 61 -18.92 -3.57 7.30
CA VAL A 61 -19.90 -4.54 6.81
C VAL A 61 -20.05 -5.63 7.86
N ASP A 62 -21.24 -5.78 8.43
CA ASP A 62 -21.49 -6.86 9.37
C ASP A 62 -21.59 -8.24 8.67
N LYS A 63 -21.75 -9.30 9.47
CA LYS A 63 -21.81 -10.68 8.97
C LYS A 63 -23.02 -10.94 8.06
N ASP A 64 -24.04 -10.09 8.11
CA ASP A 64 -25.26 -10.18 7.33
C ASP A 64 -25.21 -9.28 6.08
N GLY A 65 -24.06 -8.62 5.83
CA GLY A 65 -23.85 -7.73 4.69
C GLY A 65 -24.41 -6.33 4.88
N ASN A 66 -24.86 -5.97 6.09
CA ASN A 66 -25.38 -4.63 6.34
C ASN A 66 -24.24 -3.65 6.64
N GLU A 67 -24.29 -2.50 5.99
CA GLU A 67 -23.37 -1.40 6.25
C GLU A 67 -23.65 -0.78 7.63
N LYS A 68 -22.68 -0.91 8.53
CA LYS A 68 -22.60 -0.20 9.79
C LYS A 68 -22.07 1.21 9.54
N ALA A 69 -22.74 2.21 10.11
CA ALA A 69 -22.29 3.59 10.01
C ALA A 69 -20.83 3.73 10.45
N LEU A 70 -20.03 4.44 9.64
CA LEU A 70 -18.65 4.82 9.95
C LEU A 70 -18.62 5.50 11.33
N ASP A 71 -18.21 4.78 12.37
CA ASP A 71 -17.95 5.39 13.66
C ASP A 71 -16.64 6.17 13.55
N PRO A 72 -16.65 7.52 13.68
CA PRO A 72 -15.45 8.34 13.51
C PRO A 72 -14.33 7.98 14.50
N GLN A 73 -14.61 7.19 15.54
CA GLN A 73 -13.59 6.70 16.48
C GLN A 73 -12.82 5.45 15.98
N ASN A 74 -13.29 4.76 14.94
CA ASN A 74 -12.66 3.56 14.38
C ASN A 74 -12.00 3.80 13.01
N ALA A 75 -12.10 5.03 12.48
CA ALA A 75 -11.46 5.47 11.23
C ALA A 75 -10.00 5.92 11.40
N SER A 76 -9.44 5.74 12.60
CA SER A 76 -8.03 5.98 12.86
C SER A 76 -7.24 4.79 12.32
N ALA A 77 -6.39 5.06 11.32
CA ALA A 77 -5.33 4.16 10.86
C ALA A 77 -4.65 3.51 12.08
N PRO A 78 -4.20 2.24 11.97
CA PRO A 78 -3.52 1.60 13.09
C PRO A 78 -2.37 2.51 13.51
N GLU A 79 -2.46 3.03 14.75
CA GLU A 79 -1.38 3.77 15.37
C GLU A 79 -0.18 2.80 15.42
N GLU A 80 0.81 3.06 14.56
CA GLU A 80 2.11 2.40 14.67
C GLU A 80 2.72 2.86 15.99
N GLU A 81 2.83 1.95 16.96
CA GLU A 81 3.77 2.05 18.09
C GLU A 81 5.23 1.97 17.60
#